data_AF-A0A444YII6-F1
#
_entry.id   AF-A0A444YII6-F1
#
_cell.length_a   1.000
_cell.length_b   1.000
_cell.length_c   1.000
_cell.angle_alpha   90.00
_cell.angle_beta   90.00
_cell.angle_gamma   90.00
#
_symmetry.space_group_name_H-M   'P 1'
#
loop_
_entity.id
_entity.type
_entity.pdbx_description
1 polymer ?
#
loop_
_entity_poly.entity_id
_entity_poly.type
_entity_poly.pdbx_seq_one_letter_code
_entity_poly.pdbx_strand_id
1 'polypeptide(L)' 'MDDLTSDCQLNQSEVDFEFESKEVPEPLCDVDEQFVPNVEMTFNTLEDATKFYKNYSKAAGFSTRVQAKIRRETKLRIN' A
#
# COMPACT_ATOMS: atom_id res chain seq x y z
N MET A 1 -0.34 31.20 -24.97
CA MET A 1 1.04 30.70 -25.09
C MET A 1 1.07 29.52 -24.14
N ASP A 2 0.70 28.39 -24.75
CA ASP A 2 0.45 27.01 -24.29
C ASP A 2 0.26 26.73 -22.80
N ASP A 3 -1.02 26.57 -22.43
CA ASP A 3 -1.51 25.93 -21.20
C ASP A 3 -1.12 24.45 -21.21
N LEU A 4 -0.07 24.07 -20.46
CA LEU A 4 0.20 22.66 -20.16
C LEU A 4 -0.69 22.21 -19.01
N THR A 5 -1.98 22.03 -19.32
CA THR A 5 -2.93 21.25 -18.54
C THR A 5 -2.30 19.87 -18.29
N SER A 6 -1.94 19.58 -17.05
CA SER A 6 -1.30 18.31 -16.70
C SER A 6 -2.32 17.19 -16.87
N ASP A 7 -2.20 16.45 -17.97
CA ASP A 7 -3.01 15.29 -18.30
C ASP A 7 -2.57 14.07 -17.48
N CYS A 8 -2.58 14.22 -16.16
CA CYS A 8 -2.51 13.08 -15.25
C CYS A 8 -3.89 12.41 -15.28
N GLN A 9 -4.17 11.69 -16.36
CA GLN A 9 -5.32 10.80 -16.45
C GLN A 9 -5.08 9.63 -15.48
N LEU A 10 -5.31 9.89 -14.20
CA LEU A 10 -5.63 8.83 -13.26
C LEU A 10 -6.92 8.23 -13.81
N ASN A 11 -6.85 6.97 -14.23
CA ASN A 11 -8.06 6.19 -14.39
C ASN A 11 -8.77 6.24 -13.02
N GLN A 12 -9.75 7.13 -12.90
CA GLN A 12 -10.78 7.06 -11.89
C GLN A 12 -11.62 5.84 -12.27
N SER A 13 -11.03 4.64 -12.15
CA SER A 13 -11.89 3.51 -11.88
C SER A 13 -12.44 3.82 -10.50
N GLU A 14 -13.66 4.33 -10.46
CA GLU A 14 -14.50 4.35 -9.28
C GLU A 14 -14.49 2.90 -8.77
N VAL A 15 -13.60 2.62 -7.82
CA VAL A 15 -13.58 1.32 -7.15
C VAL A 15 -14.71 1.46 -6.15
N ASP A 16 -15.91 1.05 -6.55
CA ASP A 16 -17.04 0.84 -5.66
C ASP A 16 -16.62 -0.22 -4.63
N PHE A 17 -15.96 0.24 -3.56
CA PHE A 17 -15.58 -0.61 -2.45
C PHE A 17 -16.81 -0.77 -1.55
N GLU A 18 -17.77 -1.56 -2.05
CA GLU A 18 -18.92 -1.99 -1.27
C GLU A 18 -18.45 -3.07 -0.30
N PHE A 19 -17.99 -2.65 0.89
CA PHE A 19 -17.61 -3.57 1.95
C PHE A 19 -18.87 -4.12 2.61
N GLU A 20 -19.41 -5.19 2.02
CA GLU A 20 -20.48 -5.97 2.64
C GLU A 20 -19.88 -6.85 3.75
N SER A 21 -19.72 -6.29 4.95
CA SER A 21 -19.28 -7.05 6.13
C SER A 21 -20.39 -7.99 6.58
N LYS A 22 -20.33 -9.26 6.15
CA LYS A 22 -21.13 -10.34 6.73
C LYS A 22 -20.27 -11.16 7.66
N GLU A 23 -20.68 -11.11 8.92
CA GLU A 23 -20.14 -11.86 10.06
C GLU A 23 -18.80 -11.33 10.60
N VAL A 24 -18.84 -10.97 11.89
CA VAL A 24 -17.67 -10.58 12.68
C VAL A 24 -16.76 -11.80 12.77
N PRO A 25 -15.57 -11.81 12.16
CA PRO A 25 -14.67 -12.94 12.31
C PRO A 25 -14.31 -13.05 13.79
N GLU A 26 -14.54 -14.22 14.39
CA GLU A 26 -14.01 -14.52 15.72
C GLU A 26 -12.50 -14.20 15.73
N PRO A 27 -11.96 -13.60 16.81
CA PRO A 27 -10.57 -13.19 16.88
C PRO A 27 -9.69 -14.42 17.14
N LEU A 28 -9.65 -15.35 16.19
CA LEU A 28 -8.86 -16.56 16.26
C LEU A 28 -7.77 -16.51 15.19
N CYS A 29 -6.85 -15.58 15.38
CA CYS A 29 -5.49 -15.79 14.90
C CYS A 29 -4.57 -15.30 16.00
N ASP A 30 -3.85 -16.23 16.62
CA ASP A 30 -2.56 -15.96 17.25
C ASP A 30 -1.64 -15.44 16.13
N VAL A 31 -1.86 -14.20 15.72
CA VAL A 31 -0.91 -13.48 14.89
C VAL A 31 0.27 -13.27 15.81
N ASP A 32 1.36 -13.98 15.54
CA ASP A 32 2.64 -13.78 16.22
C ASP A 32 2.86 -12.28 16.36
N GLU A 33 3.03 -11.76 17.58
CA GLU A 33 3.16 -10.30 17.83
C GLU A 33 4.26 -9.67 16.98
N GLN A 34 5.23 -10.49 16.54
CA GLN A 34 6.28 -10.13 15.61
C GLN A 34 5.80 -9.71 14.21
N PHE A 35 4.58 -10.03 13.79
CA PHE A 35 4.00 -9.66 12.49
C PHE A 35 2.93 -8.58 12.57
N VAL A 36 2.73 -7.98 13.74
CA VAL A 36 1.85 -6.82 13.92
C VAL A 36 2.58 -5.56 13.46
N PRO A 37 2.09 -4.84 12.44
CA PRO A 37 2.73 -3.62 11.98
C PRO A 37 2.63 -2.52 13.04
N ASN A 38 3.77 -1.97 13.43
CA ASN A 38 3.85 -0.81 14.33
C ASN A 38 3.89 0.49 13.52
N VAL A 39 3.35 1.55 14.12
CA VAL A 39 3.58 2.91 13.64
C VAL A 39 5.09 3.17 13.70
N GLU A 40 5.65 3.78 12.65
CA GLU A 40 7.10 4.02 12.48
C GLU A 40 7.96 2.79 12.14
N MET A 41 7.35 1.66 11.79
CA MET A 41 8.11 0.50 11.32
C MET A 41 8.87 0.81 10.01
N THR A 42 10.19 0.63 10.02
CA THR A 42 11.06 0.79 8.84
C THR A 42 11.81 -0.50 8.53
N PHE A 43 11.98 -0.80 7.24
CA PHE A 43 12.79 -1.93 6.77
C PHE A 43 14.05 -1.43 6.09
N ASN A 44 15.18 -2.10 6.36
CA ASN A 44 16.45 -1.80 5.71
C ASN A 44 16.49 -2.29 4.25
N THR A 45 15.74 -3.34 3.96
CA THR A 45 15.67 -3.95 2.62
C THR A 45 14.24 -4.17 2.17
N LEU A 46 14.04 -4.21 0.85
CA LEU A 46 12.73 -4.54 0.26
C LEU A 46 12.33 -5.99 0.56
N GLU A 47 13.29 -6.91 0.67
CA GLU A 47 13.05 -8.32 0.95
C GLU A 47 12.47 -8.51 2.36
N ASP A 48 13.04 -7.84 3.36
CA ASP A 48 12.54 -7.87 4.74
C ASP A 48 11.10 -7.35 4.81
N ALA A 49 10.82 -6.22 4.13
CA ALA A 49 9.48 -5.65 4.05
C ALA A 49 8.49 -6.64 3.40
N THR A 50 8.89 -7.23 2.27
CA THR A 50 8.04 -8.16 1.52
C THR A 50 7.73 -9.41 2.34
N LYS A 51 8.73 -9.96 3.04
CA LYS A 51 8.58 -11.12 3.91
C LYS A 51 7.62 -10.84 5.07
N PHE A 52 7.78 -9.68 5.72
CA PHE A 52 6.90 -9.26 6.81
C PHE A 52 5.45 -9.13 6.35
N TYR A 53 5.21 -8.32 5.30
CA TYR A 53 3.84 -8.08 4.82
C TYR A 53 3.16 -9.33 4.27
N LYS A 54 3.93 -10.29 3.73
CA LYS A 54 3.40 -11.59 3.30
C LYS A 54 2.92 -12.46 4.47
N ASN A 55 3.57 -12.38 5.63
CA ASN A 55 3.12 -13.09 6.82
C ASN A 55 1.92 -12.40 7.46
N TYR A 56 1.97 -11.06 7.56
CA TYR A 56 0.86 -10.26 8.05
C TYR A 56 -0.42 -10.46 7.22
N SER A 57 -0.31 -10.45 5.89
CA SER A 57 -1.48 -10.58 5.00
C SER A 57 -2.13 -11.95 5.05
N LYS A 58 -1.34 -13.01 5.22
CA LYS A 58 -1.85 -14.37 5.49
C LYS A 58 -2.63 -14.42 6.81
N ALA A 59 -2.11 -13.78 7.85
CA ALA A 59 -2.72 -13.75 9.17
C ALA A 59 -4.01 -12.92 9.20
N ALA A 60 -4.05 -11.83 8.44
CA ALA A 60 -5.20 -10.92 8.37
C ALA A 60 -6.21 -11.26 7.24
N GLY A 61 -5.92 -12.24 6.39
CA GLY A 61 -6.86 -12.71 5.36
C GLY A 61 -6.96 -11.83 4.10
N PHE A 62 -5.91 -11.12 3.72
CA PHE A 62 -5.91 -10.29 2.50
C PHE A 62 -4.70 -10.55 1.60
N SER A 63 -4.69 -9.97 0.38
CA SER A 63 -3.59 -10.13 -0.59
C SER A 63 -2.66 -8.91 -0.62
N THR A 64 -1.36 -9.14 -0.82
CA THR A 64 -0.33 -8.09 -0.90
C THR A 64 0.21 -7.93 -2.32
N ARG A 65 0.49 -6.69 -2.72
CA ARG A 65 1.17 -6.34 -3.98
C ARG A 65 2.37 -5.44 -3.68
N VAL A 66 3.53 -5.74 -4.28
CA VAL A 66 4.72 -4.87 -4.22
C VAL A 66 4.62 -3.81 -5.32
N GLN A 67 4.73 -2.53 -4.95
CA GLN A 67 4.76 -1.40 -5.88
C GLN A 67 6.03 -0.58 -5.68
N ALA A 68 6.80 -0.37 -6.75
CA ALA A 68 7.95 0.54 -6.74
C ALA A 68 7.56 1.85 -7.46
N LYS A 69 7.79 2.99 -6.82
CA LYS A 69 7.64 4.32 -7.45
C LYS A 69 9.02 4.85 -7.80
N ILE A 70 9.34 4.86 -9.10
CA ILE A 70 10.54 5.53 -9.59
C ILE A 70 10.29 7.04 -9.43
N ARG A 71 11.05 7.69 -8.53
CA ARG A 71 11.06 9.16 -8.44
C ARG A 71 11.88 9.68 -9.61
N ARG A 72 11.22 10.34 -10.56
CA ARG A 72 11.92 11.17 -11.55
C ARG A 72 12.16 12.53 -10.91
N GLU A 73 13.42 12.97 -10.91
CA GLU A 73 13.77 14.33 -10.48
C GLU A 73 13.15 15.33 -11.46
N THR A 74 12.14 16.05 -10.99
CA THR A 74 11.61 17.22 -11.70
C THR A 74 12.50 18.41 -11.36
N LYS A 75 13.27 18.91 -12.34
CA LYS A 75 13.99 20.19 -12.20
C LYS A 75 12.97 21.31 -12.05
N LEU A 76 12.82 21.82 -10.84
CA LEU A 76 12.13 23.08 -10.58
C LEU A 76 13.04 24.22 -11.07
N ARG A 77 12.66 24.88 -12.16
CA ARG A 77 13.35 26.07 -12.65
C ARG A 77 12.67 27.29 -12.02
N ILE A 78 13.38 27.96 -11.12
CA ILE A 78 12.94 29.22 -10.50
C ILE A 78 13.45 30.35 -11.41
N ASN A 79 12.55 31.22 -11.86
CA ASN A 79 12.85 32.42 -12.65
C ASN A 79 12.78 33.67 -11.76
#